data_AF-A0A3P9MLM9-F1
#
_entry.id   AF-A0A3P9MLM9-F1
#
_cell.length_a   1.000
_cell.length_b   1.000
_cell.length_c   1.000
_cell.angle_alpha   90.00
_cell.angle_beta   90.00
_cell.angle_gamma   90.00
#
_symmetry.space_group_name_H-M   'P 1'
#
loop_
_entity.id
_entity.type
_entity.pdbx_description
1 polymer ?
#
loop_
_entity_poly.entity_id
_entity_poly.type
_entity_poly.pdbx_seq_one_letter_code
_entity_poly.pdbx_strand_id
1 'polypeptide(L)' 'LYSVPRLLNCIGQNFAMNEMKVVIAMTLKKYQLIEEPSLKPRIIPRLVLRSLNGIHIKIKPVEAQK' A
#
# COMPACT_ATOMS: atom_id res chain seq x y z
N LEU A 1 6.82 -20.19 34.38
CA LEU A 1 7.14 -20.64 33.01
C LEU A 1 6.30 -19.82 32.04
N TYR A 2 6.90 -18.81 31.43
CA TYR A 2 6.23 -17.90 30.52
C TYR A 2 5.94 -18.61 29.19
N SER A 3 4.72 -19.09 29.00
CA SER A 3 4.24 -19.51 27.68
C SER A 3 4.06 -18.26 26.83
N VAL A 4 5.06 -17.92 26.03
CA VAL A 4 4.92 -16.90 24.97
C VAL A 4 3.87 -17.46 24.00
N PRO A 5 2.69 -16.82 23.85
CA PRO A 5 1.70 -17.30 22.89
C PRO A 5 2.33 -17.24 21.50
N ARG A 6 2.28 -18.35 20.78
CA ARG A 6 2.74 -18.41 19.39
C ARG A 6 1.79 -17.51 18.59
N LEU A 7 2.21 -16.27 18.33
CA LEU A 7 1.47 -15.34 17.49
C LEU A 7 1.39 -15.96 16.10
N LEU A 8 0.18 -16.40 15.71
CA LEU A 8 -0.09 -16.85 14.35
C LEU A 8 0.00 -15.64 13.43
N ASN A 9 1.13 -15.51 12.75
CA ASN A 9 1.29 -14.54 11.68
C ASN A 9 0.60 -15.02 10.40
N CYS A 10 0.37 -14.10 9.46
CA CYS A 10 -0.16 -14.45 8.16
C CYS A 10 0.88 -15.29 7.37
N ILE A 11 0.50 -16.49 6.92
CA ILE A 11 1.36 -17.38 6.13
C ILE A 11 1.82 -16.68 4.82
N GLY A 12 0.94 -15.87 4.24
CA GLY A 12 1.21 -15.11 3.02
C GLY A 12 1.97 -13.80 3.21
N GLN A 13 2.38 -13.44 4.44
CA GLN A 13 2.97 -12.13 4.72
C GLN A 13 4.20 -11.83 3.85
N ASN A 14 5.14 -12.78 3.75
CA ASN A 14 6.36 -12.58 2.96
C ASN A 14 6.06 -12.45 1.46
N PHE A 15 5.12 -13.24 0.96
CA PHE A 15 4.68 -13.18 -0.43
C PHE A 15 4.04 -11.81 -0.75
N ALA A 16 3.07 -11.39 0.06
CA ALA A 16 2.41 -10.09 -0.11
C ALA A 16 3.40 -8.92 -0.01
N MET A 17 4.38 -8.98 0.91
CA MET A 17 5.41 -7.95 1.03
C MET A 17 6.35 -7.91 -0.18
N ASN A 18 6.69 -9.05 -0.77
CA ASN A 18 7.50 -9.10 -1.98
C ASN A 18 6.76 -8.49 -3.17
N GLU A 19 5.49 -8.83 -3.37
CA GLU A 19 4.66 -8.22 -4.41
C GLU A 19 4.55 -6.71 -4.23
N MET A 20 4.24 -6.24 -3.03
CA MET A 20 4.14 -4.80 -2.73
C MET A 20 5.44 -4.07 -3.05
N LYS A 21 6.61 -4.62 -2.67
CA LYS A 21 7.91 -4.01 -2.97
C LYS A 21 8.16 -3.89 -4.47
N VAL A 22 7.90 -4.96 -5.24
CA VAL A 22 8.11 -4.96 -6.69
C VAL A 22 7.19 -3.93 -7.36
N VAL A 23 5.89 -3.95 -7.02
CA VAL A 23 4.92 -3.00 -7.57
C VAL A 23 5.30 -1.56 -7.24
N ILE A 24 5.62 -1.25 -5.97
CA ILE A 24 6.01 0.09 -5.55
C ILE A 24 7.26 0.56 -6.30
N ALA A 25 8.29 -0.27 -6.39
CA ALA A 25 9.52 0.08 -7.11
C ALA A 25 9.27 0.38 -8.59
N MET A 26 8.46 -0.46 -9.26
CA MET A 26 8.10 -0.26 -10.67
C MET A 26 7.24 0.99 -10.87
N THR A 27 6.29 1.25 -9.97
CA THR A 27 5.43 2.43 -10.00
C THR A 27 6.26 3.69 -9.83
N LEU A 28 7.10 3.77 -8.80
CA LEU A 28 7.93 4.96 -8.52
C LEU A 28 8.99 5.21 -9.60
N LYS A 29 9.49 4.16 -10.26
CA LYS A 29 10.41 4.30 -11.40
C LYS A 29 9.76 4.98 -12.60
N LYS A 30 8.46 4.76 -12.81
CA LYS A 30 7.73 5.24 -13.99
C LYS A 30 6.89 6.49 -13.73
N TYR A 31 6.48 6.70 -12.48
CA TYR A 31 5.48 7.70 -12.14
C TYR A 31 5.78 8.42 -10.83
N GLN A 32 5.52 9.72 -10.85
CA GLN A 32 5.38 10.55 -9.67
C GLN A 32 3.91 10.50 -9.21
N LEU A 33 3.71 10.09 -7.96
CA LEU A 33 2.41 10.06 -7.31
C LEU A 33 2.22 11.34 -6.50
N ILE A 34 1.17 12.09 -6.77
CA ILE A 34 0.87 13.37 -6.13
C ILE A 34 -0.45 13.23 -5.40
N GLU A 35 -0.46 13.52 -4.10
CA GLU A 35 -1.68 13.47 -3.29
C GLU A 35 -2.67 14.57 -3.70
N GLU A 36 -3.97 14.28 -3.55
CA GLU A 36 -5.03 15.29 -3.67
C GLU A 36 -5.45 15.75 -2.27
N PRO A 37 -5.03 16.94 -1.80
CA PRO A 37 -5.22 17.37 -0.41
C PRO A 37 -6.68 17.51 0.00
N SER A 38 -7.56 17.77 -0.97
CA SER A 38 -9.00 17.94 -0.75
C SER A 38 -9.75 16.62 -0.55
N LEU A 39 -9.20 15.50 -1.03
CA LEU A 39 -9.87 14.20 -1.07
C LEU A 39 -9.14 13.15 -0.23
N LYS A 40 -8.95 13.45 1.07
CA LYS A 40 -8.34 12.52 2.02
C LYS A 40 -9.13 11.21 2.14
N PRO A 41 -8.47 10.03 2.09
CA PRO A 41 -9.14 8.75 2.29
C PRO A 41 -9.76 8.62 3.68
N ARG A 42 -11.03 8.23 3.75
CA ARG A 42 -11.74 7.93 5.01
C ARG A 42 -11.81 6.43 5.18
N ILE A 43 -11.12 5.93 6.19
CA ILE A 43 -11.02 4.49 6.45
C ILE A 43 -12.27 4.00 7.20
N ILE A 44 -12.85 2.89 6.74
CA ILE A 44 -13.96 2.22 7.41
C ILE A 44 -13.61 0.74 7.68
N PRO A 45 -13.93 0.22 8.89
CA PRO A 45 -13.80 -1.19 9.17
C PRO A 45 -14.97 -1.97 8.53
N ARG A 46 -14.64 -2.97 7.71
CA ARG A 46 -15.57 -4.02 7.25
C ARG A 46 -14.91 -5.38 7.54
N LEU A 47 -15.24 -6.42 6.77
CA LEU A 47 -14.48 -7.69 6.82
C LEU A 47 -12.97 -7.47 6.61
N VAL A 48 -12.62 -6.50 5.77
CA VAL A 48 -11.27 -5.94 5.64
C VAL A 48 -11.36 -4.41 5.71
N LEU A 49 -10.24 -3.77 6.05
CA LEU A 49 -10.14 -2.31 6.06
C LEU A 49 -10.28 -1.75 4.63
N ARG A 50 -11.17 -0.78 4.42
CA ARG A 50 -11.39 -0.16 3.09
C ARG A 50 -11.54 1.35 3.23
N SER A 51 -11.26 2.08 2.15
CA SER A 51 -11.63 3.49 2.06
C SER A 51 -13.10 3.63 1.67
N LEU A 52 -13.83 4.53 2.34
CA LEU A 52 -15.22 4.88 2.04
C LEU A 52 -15.34 5.71 0.75
N ASN A 53 -14.41 6.63 0.53
CA ASN A 53 -14.42 7.60 -0.56
C ASN A 53 -13.31 7.34 -1.59
N GLY A 54 -12.67 6.16 -1.57
CA GLY A 54 -11.54 5.84 -2.44
C GLY A 54 -10.22 6.49 -2.01
N ILE A 55 -9.19 6.33 -2.84
CA ILE A 55 -7.87 6.96 -2.66
C ILE A 55 -7.58 7.75 -3.93
N HIS A 56 -7.56 9.07 -3.84
CA HIS A 56 -7.38 9.96 -4.97
C HIS A 56 -5.92 10.39 -5.08
N ILE A 57 -5.29 10.03 -6.20
CA ILE A 57 -3.88 10.30 -6.47
C ILE A 57 -3.79 10.79 -7.92
N LYS A 58 -3.07 11.89 -8.14
CA LYS A 58 -2.67 12.34 -9.48
C LYS A 58 -1.37 11.65 -9.85
N ILE A 59 -1.31 11.12 -11.07
CA ILE A 59 -0.16 10.38 -11.58
C ILE A 59 0.47 11.19 -12.69
N LYS A 60 1.79 11.43 -12.61
CA LYS A 60 2.58 12.03 -13.69
C LYS A 60 3.69 11.06 -14.09
N PRO A 61 3.95 10.82 -15.39
CA PRO A 61 5.11 10.03 -15.79
C PRO A 61 6.40 10.74 -15.35
N VAL A 62 7.38 9.97 -14.89
CA VAL A 62 8.74 10.47 -14.67
C VAL A 62 9.46 10.39 -16.01
N GLU A 63 10.05 11.50 -16.44
CA GLU A 63 10.93 11.49 -17.62
C GLU A 63 12.06 10.51 -17.34
N ALA A 64 12.28 9.57 -18.26
CA ALA A 64 13.36 8.61 -18.12
C ALA A 64 14.67 9.41 -17.99
N GLN A 65 15.32 9.33 -16.83
CA GLN A 65 16.72 9.73 -16.73
C GLN A 65 17.47 8.85 -17.73
N LYS A 66 17.91 9.48 -18.82
CA LYS A 66 18.59 8.86 -19.95
C LYS A 66 19.95 8.32 -19.53
#